data_AF-A0A328RY10-F1
#
_entry.id   AF-A0A328RY10-F1
#
_cell.length_a   1.000
_cell.length_b   1.000
_cell.length_c   1.000
_cell.angle_alpha   90.00
_cell.angle_beta   90.00
_cell.angle_gamma   90.00
#
_symmetry.space_group_name_H-M   'P 1'
#
loop_
_entity.id
_entity.type
_entity.pdbx_description
1 polymer ?
#
loop_
_entity_poly.entity_id
_entity_poly.type
_entity_poly.pdbx_seq_one_letter_code
_entity_poly.pdbx_strand_id
1 'polypeptide(L)'
;MNVQIKQNKNNIKRKEDLLSDSYFNSLLNITIKYSQYEEIHEFIKDLLTMNNEQDYKEYLDTFQDENNGLYEKLYEVYNLFSQWKPWKLYNMSECRGMFFEELILKYLKPNNMDGNIYTESKMIVNDYSSHTWDIIVELNKYFKLYECKFSSYHIKRKHVDKMVSLKNKLQNSKIYLTVYENKSLVEYTLKKLRQDTNKEKYENNLKKINIFTLENIIRGDAL
;
A
#
# COMPACT_ATOMS: atom_id res chain seq x y z
N MET A 1 27.31 13.01 2.86
CA MET A 1 26.42 12.57 1.77
C MET A 1 25.31 13.61 1.67
N ASN A 2 25.09 14.21 0.49
CA ASN A 2 24.04 15.20 0.31
C ASN A 2 22.76 14.47 -0.14
N VAL A 3 21.66 14.68 0.58
CA VAL A 3 20.37 14.07 0.32
C VAL A 3 19.33 15.17 0.20
N GLN A 4 18.59 15.19 -0.92
CA GLN A 4 17.47 16.10 -1.13
C GLN A 4 16.21 15.29 -1.44
N ILE A 5 15.07 15.76 -0.94
CA ILE A 5 13.76 15.15 -1.21
C ILE A 5 12.93 16.14 -2.04
N LYS A 6 12.39 15.68 -3.17
CA LYS A 6 11.61 16.49 -4.10
C LYS A 6 10.24 15.86 -4.34
N GLN A 7 9.20 16.54 -3.86
CA GLN A 7 7.80 16.13 -4.04
C GLN A 7 7.32 16.35 -5.47
N ASN A 8 6.49 15.45 -5.98
CA ASN A 8 5.77 15.59 -7.23
C ASN A 8 4.40 16.25 -6.99
N LYS A 9 4.37 17.59 -7.01
CA LYS A 9 3.15 18.39 -6.74
C LYS A 9 1.98 18.06 -7.67
N ASN A 10 2.24 17.63 -8.92
CA ASN A 10 1.18 17.30 -9.86
C ASN A 10 0.44 16.02 -9.47
N ASN A 11 1.15 15.02 -8.94
CA ASN A 11 0.52 13.80 -8.46
C ASN A 11 -0.31 14.09 -7.21
N ILE A 12 0.23 14.88 -6.28
CA ILE A 12 -0.49 15.27 -5.05
C ILE A 12 -1.81 15.97 -5.41
N LYS A 13 -1.79 16.93 -6.34
CA LYS A 13 -2.99 17.64 -6.76
C LYS A 13 -4.08 16.72 -7.31
N ARG A 14 -3.70 15.70 -8.08
CA ARG A 14 -4.66 14.71 -8.63
C ARG A 14 -5.33 13.86 -7.56
N LYS A 15 -4.73 13.77 -6.37
CA LYS A 15 -5.24 12.99 -5.23
C LYS A 15 -6.23 13.77 -4.36
N GLU A 16 -6.27 15.10 -4.46
CA GLU A 16 -7.05 15.97 -3.56
C GLU A 16 -8.55 15.62 -3.53
N ASP A 17 -9.15 15.33 -4.68
CA ASP A 17 -10.57 15.01 -4.78
C ASP A 17 -10.94 13.72 -4.03
N LEU A 18 -10.10 12.69 -4.10
CA LEU A 18 -10.35 11.43 -3.38
C LEU A 18 -9.99 11.56 -1.89
N LEU A 19 -8.92 12.29 -1.56
CA LEU A 19 -8.49 12.50 -0.17
C LEU A 19 -9.48 13.35 0.63
N SER A 20 -10.24 14.23 -0.04
CA SER A 20 -11.30 15.04 0.58
C SER A 20 -12.66 14.32 0.65
N ASP A 21 -12.81 13.17 0.00
CA ASP A 21 -14.04 12.38 0.00
C ASP A 21 -14.31 11.77 1.40
N SER A 22 -15.48 12.05 1.96
CA SER A 22 -15.88 11.55 3.28
C SER A 22 -16.06 10.04 3.34
N TYR A 23 -16.52 9.40 2.26
CA TYR A 23 -16.67 7.95 2.18
C TYR A 23 -15.31 7.26 2.10
N PHE A 24 -14.37 7.80 1.30
CA PHE A 24 -13.00 7.29 1.26
C PHE A 24 -12.33 7.34 2.63
N ASN A 25 -12.47 8.48 3.34
CA ASN A 25 -11.96 8.63 4.69
C ASN A 25 -12.63 7.70 5.70
N SER A 26 -13.94 7.46 5.55
CA SER A 26 -14.69 6.52 6.37
C SER A 26 -14.22 5.08 6.15
N LEU A 27 -13.95 4.70 4.90
CA LEU A 27 -13.38 3.39 4.57
C LEU A 27 -12.04 3.19 5.28
N LEU A 28 -11.13 4.16 5.19
CA LEU A 28 -9.84 4.11 5.89
C LEU A 28 -10.01 3.95 7.41
N ASN A 29 -10.97 4.66 8.01
CA ASN A 29 -11.22 4.59 9.45
C ASN A 29 -11.78 3.22 9.85
N ILE A 30 -12.70 2.66 9.06
CA ILE A 30 -13.23 1.30 9.26
C ILE A 30 -12.10 0.27 9.15
N THR A 31 -11.23 0.38 8.13
CA THR A 31 -10.08 -0.53 7.97
C THR A 31 -9.12 -0.49 9.15
N ILE A 32 -8.88 0.68 9.74
CA ILE A 32 -8.00 0.81 10.92
C ILE A 32 -8.70 0.30 12.19
N LYS A 33 -9.98 0.64 12.37
CA LYS A 33 -10.78 0.21 13.52
C LYS A 33 -10.87 -1.31 13.63
N TYR A 34 -10.89 -1.97 12.49
CA TYR A 34 -11.04 -3.42 12.35
C TYR A 34 -9.78 -4.08 11.78
N SER A 35 -8.61 -3.49 12.03
CA SER A 35 -7.34 -3.93 11.43
C SER A 35 -6.98 -5.38 11.72
N GLN A 36 -7.45 -5.93 12.84
CA GLN A 36 -7.17 -7.29 13.28
C GLN A 36 -8.04 -8.36 12.59
N TYR A 37 -9.02 -7.99 11.77
CA TYR A 37 -9.96 -8.92 11.15
C TYR A 37 -9.64 -9.11 9.67
N GLU A 38 -9.04 -10.27 9.34
CA GLU A 38 -8.65 -10.62 7.97
C GLU A 38 -9.84 -10.56 7.01
N GLU A 39 -11.00 -11.05 7.44
CA GLU A 39 -12.23 -11.10 6.65
C GLU A 39 -12.71 -9.69 6.24
N ILE A 40 -12.52 -8.69 7.09
CA ILE A 40 -12.85 -7.29 6.75
C ILE A 40 -11.89 -6.75 5.69
N HIS A 41 -10.60 -7.08 5.80
CA HIS A 41 -9.60 -6.66 4.83
C HIS A 41 -9.81 -7.29 3.45
N GLU A 42 -10.11 -8.59 3.41
CA GLU A 42 -10.44 -9.32 2.17
C GLU A 42 -11.71 -8.76 1.53
N PHE A 43 -12.77 -8.55 2.32
CA PHE A 43 -14.01 -7.95 1.84
C PHE A 43 -13.79 -6.56 1.23
N ILE A 44 -13.08 -5.67 1.93
CA ILE A 44 -12.73 -4.34 1.39
C ILE A 44 -11.90 -4.47 0.11
N LYS A 45 -10.94 -5.40 0.09
CA LYS A 45 -10.07 -5.62 -1.06
C LYS A 45 -10.89 -5.99 -2.28
N ASP A 46 -11.82 -6.92 -2.14
CA ASP A 46 -12.65 -7.41 -3.23
C ASP A 46 -13.61 -6.33 -3.71
N LEU A 47 -14.28 -5.61 -2.81
CA LEU A 47 -15.15 -4.49 -3.20
C LEU A 47 -14.40 -3.39 -3.98
N LEU A 48 -13.13 -3.13 -3.65
CA LEU A 48 -12.29 -2.18 -4.38
C LEU A 48 -11.86 -2.69 -5.77
N THR A 49 -12.03 -3.97 -6.08
CA THR A 49 -11.73 -4.55 -7.40
C THR A 49 -12.93 -4.61 -8.35
N MET A 50 -14.15 -4.49 -7.80
CA MET A 50 -15.41 -4.51 -8.55
C MET A 50 -15.65 -3.17 -9.26
N ASN A 51 -16.40 -3.22 -10.37
CA ASN A 51 -16.56 -2.05 -11.25
C ASN A 51 -18.03 -1.70 -11.54
N ASN A 52 -18.97 -2.41 -10.92
CA ASN A 52 -20.39 -2.13 -11.11
C ASN A 52 -21.24 -2.55 -9.90
N GLU A 53 -22.51 -2.13 -9.91
CA GLU A 53 -23.44 -2.39 -8.80
C GLU A 53 -23.87 -3.87 -8.70
N GLN A 54 -23.88 -4.60 -9.82
CA GLN A 54 -24.25 -6.01 -9.84
C GLN A 54 -23.20 -6.86 -9.14
N ASP A 55 -21.91 -6.59 -9.40
CA ASP A 55 -20.79 -7.28 -8.73
C ASP A 55 -20.92 -7.19 -7.19
N TYR A 56 -21.32 -6.03 -6.66
CA TYR A 56 -21.49 -5.86 -5.21
C TYR A 56 -22.62 -6.69 -4.62
N LYS A 57 -23.74 -6.79 -5.34
CA LYS A 57 -24.90 -7.55 -4.89
C LYS A 57 -24.56 -9.04 -4.87
N GLU A 58 -24.00 -9.54 -5.97
CA GLU A 58 -23.58 -10.93 -6.08
C GLU A 58 -22.57 -11.30 -5.00
N TYR A 59 -21.62 -10.41 -4.72
CA TYR A 59 -20.64 -10.63 -3.67
C TYR A 59 -21.25 -10.61 -2.27
N LEU A 60 -22.15 -9.66 -1.96
CA LEU A 60 -22.84 -9.65 -0.67
C LEU A 60 -23.63 -10.96 -0.45
N ASP A 61 -24.38 -11.40 -1.46
CA ASP A 61 -25.20 -12.62 -1.37
C ASP A 61 -24.33 -13.85 -1.04
N THR A 62 -23.14 -13.97 -1.64
CA THR A 62 -22.20 -15.06 -1.30
C THR A 62 -21.69 -15.00 0.13
N PHE A 63 -21.55 -13.81 0.72
CA PHE A 63 -21.08 -13.63 2.09
C PHE A 63 -22.18 -13.81 3.15
N GLN A 64 -23.46 -13.62 2.81
CA GLN A 64 -24.55 -13.83 3.77
C GLN A 64 -24.71 -15.32 4.15
N ASP A 65 -24.35 -16.22 3.23
CA ASP A 65 -24.44 -17.66 3.44
C ASP A 65 -23.34 -18.19 4.38
N GLU A 66 -22.24 -17.45 4.53
CA GLU A 66 -21.15 -17.76 5.45
C GLU A 66 -21.43 -17.11 6.81
N ASN A 67 -21.95 -17.90 7.76
CA ASN A 67 -22.36 -17.45 9.09
C ASN A 67 -21.16 -16.95 9.93
N ASN A 68 -20.72 -15.73 9.65
CA ASN A 68 -19.56 -15.11 10.26
C ASN A 68 -20.02 -14.11 11.34
N GLY A 69 -19.38 -14.15 12.51
CA GLY A 69 -19.70 -13.27 13.66
C GLY A 69 -19.40 -11.78 13.43
N LEU A 70 -18.95 -11.40 12.23
CA LEU A 70 -18.61 -10.04 11.78
C LEU A 70 -19.65 -9.48 10.80
N TYR A 71 -20.77 -10.15 10.56
CA TYR A 71 -21.79 -9.76 9.57
C TYR A 71 -22.16 -8.27 9.60
N GLU A 72 -22.42 -7.71 10.79
CA GLU A 72 -22.77 -6.29 10.94
C GLU A 72 -21.66 -5.34 10.41
N LYS A 73 -20.39 -5.73 10.57
CA LYS A 73 -19.22 -4.94 10.20
C LYS A 73 -18.96 -5.05 8.70
N LEU A 74 -19.17 -6.23 8.12
CA LEU A 74 -19.19 -6.40 6.66
C LEU A 74 -20.33 -5.61 6.02
N TYR A 75 -21.51 -5.62 6.63
CA TYR A 75 -22.66 -4.85 6.16
C TYR A 75 -22.42 -3.33 6.25
N GLU A 76 -21.72 -2.85 7.29
CA GLU A 76 -21.24 -1.47 7.39
C GLU A 76 -20.36 -1.10 6.19
N VAL A 77 -19.37 -1.94 5.85
CA VAL A 77 -18.52 -1.73 4.67
C VAL A 77 -19.34 -1.76 3.37
N TYR A 78 -20.22 -2.74 3.20
CA TYR A 78 -21.05 -2.87 2.00
C TYR A 78 -21.94 -1.64 1.77
N ASN A 79 -22.59 -1.15 2.83
CA ASN A 79 -23.43 0.04 2.76
C ASN A 79 -22.62 1.28 2.37
N LEU A 80 -21.39 1.39 2.89
CA LEU A 80 -20.48 2.45 2.51
C LEU A 80 -20.21 2.44 0.99
N PHE A 81 -19.85 1.29 0.41
CA PHE A 81 -19.61 1.17 -1.04
C PHE A 81 -20.88 1.42 -1.86
N SER A 82 -22.02 0.90 -1.41
CA SER A 82 -23.32 1.08 -2.07
C SER A 82 -23.75 2.55 -2.14
N GLN A 83 -23.41 3.35 -1.13
CA GLN A 83 -23.71 4.79 -1.11
C GLN A 83 -22.64 5.59 -1.86
N TRP A 84 -21.37 5.29 -1.62
CA TRP A 84 -20.23 6.00 -2.18
C TRP A 84 -20.15 5.85 -3.70
N LYS A 85 -20.36 4.65 -4.20
CA LYS A 85 -20.28 4.31 -5.63
C LYS A 85 -18.94 4.68 -6.29
N PRO A 86 -17.76 4.32 -5.71
CA PRO A 86 -16.46 4.77 -6.21
C PRO A 86 -16.20 4.45 -7.68
N TRP A 87 -16.72 3.34 -8.19
CA TRP A 87 -16.57 2.92 -9.59
C TRP A 87 -17.25 3.87 -10.59
N LYS A 88 -18.22 4.68 -10.15
CA LYS A 88 -18.83 5.72 -10.99
C LYS A 88 -18.09 7.05 -10.91
N LEU A 89 -17.36 7.29 -9.83
CA LEU A 89 -16.77 8.59 -9.50
C LEU A 89 -15.28 8.65 -9.84
N TYR A 90 -14.58 7.53 -9.73
CA TYR A 90 -13.13 7.48 -9.76
C TYR A 90 -12.60 6.38 -10.69
N ASN A 91 -11.34 6.55 -11.10
CA ASN A 91 -10.58 5.44 -11.66
C ASN A 91 -10.27 4.43 -10.53
N MET A 92 -10.85 3.24 -10.61
CA MET A 92 -10.69 2.21 -9.56
C MET A 92 -9.25 1.73 -9.39
N SER A 93 -8.38 1.83 -10.41
CA SER A 93 -6.95 1.55 -10.23
C SER A 93 -6.26 2.60 -9.36
N GLU A 94 -6.59 3.87 -9.56
CA GLU A 94 -6.04 4.97 -8.75
C GLU A 94 -6.62 4.92 -7.33
N CYS A 95 -7.93 4.69 -7.20
CA CYS A 95 -8.61 4.54 -5.91
C CYS A 95 -7.96 3.45 -5.03
N ARG A 96 -7.71 2.26 -5.60
CA ARG A 96 -7.01 1.16 -4.91
C ARG A 96 -5.61 1.53 -4.45
N GLY A 97 -4.82 2.15 -5.34
CA GLY A 97 -3.45 2.58 -5.01
C GLY A 97 -3.44 3.58 -3.87
N MET A 98 -4.28 4.62 -3.99
CA MET A 98 -4.40 5.67 -2.99
C MET A 98 -4.94 5.18 -1.66
N PHE A 99 -5.96 4.32 -1.66
CA PHE A 99 -6.50 3.70 -0.44
C PHE A 99 -5.37 3.05 0.36
N PHE A 100 -4.53 2.25 -0.29
CA PHE A 100 -3.47 1.55 0.42
C PHE A 100 -2.34 2.47 0.88
N GLU A 101 -1.93 3.43 0.06
CA GLU A 101 -0.93 4.42 0.46
C GLU A 101 -1.38 5.24 1.68
N GLU A 102 -2.63 5.70 1.69
CA GLU A 102 -3.19 6.45 2.82
C GLU A 102 -3.39 5.58 4.06
N LEU A 103 -3.74 4.31 3.88
CA LEU A 103 -3.80 3.36 4.98
C LEU A 103 -2.42 3.22 5.64
N ILE A 104 -1.35 3.03 4.86
CA ILE A 104 0.02 2.97 5.38
C ILE A 104 0.41 4.29 6.05
N LEU A 105 0.07 5.44 5.46
CA LEU A 105 0.31 6.74 6.09
C LEU A 105 -0.38 6.86 7.45
N LYS A 106 -1.63 6.40 7.58
CA LYS A 106 -2.34 6.41 8.87
C LYS A 106 -1.70 5.47 9.90
N TYR A 107 -1.14 4.34 9.50
CA TYR A 107 -0.35 3.46 10.38
C TYR A 107 1.02 4.02 10.78
N LEU A 108 1.60 4.90 9.96
CA LEU A 108 2.87 5.58 10.26
C LEU A 108 2.70 6.82 11.14
N LYS A 109 1.52 7.45 11.12
CA LYS A 109 1.21 8.66 11.90
C LYS A 109 0.88 8.49 13.40
N PRO A 110 0.62 7.31 14.00
CA PRO A 110 0.40 7.24 15.44
C PRO A 110 1.76 7.36 16.15
N ASN A 111 1.82 8.24 17.16
CA ASN A 111 2.89 8.37 18.18
C ASN A 111 3.98 9.42 17.96
N ASN A 112 3.66 10.67 17.60
CA ASN A 112 4.62 11.78 17.67
C ASN A 112 5.98 11.41 17.03
N MET A 113 5.96 10.79 15.84
CA MET A 113 7.22 10.51 15.17
C MET A 113 7.93 11.84 14.98
N ASP A 114 9.10 12.01 15.60
CA ASP A 114 9.97 13.19 15.50
C ASP A 114 10.62 13.29 14.10
N GLY A 115 9.85 13.02 13.05
CA GLY A 115 10.30 12.86 11.69
C GLY A 115 9.42 13.54 10.66
N ASN A 116 10.02 13.89 9.54
CA ASN A 116 9.31 14.44 8.40
C ASN A 116 8.76 13.31 7.54
N ILE A 117 7.50 13.43 7.12
CA ILE A 117 6.87 12.50 6.17
C ILE A 117 6.69 13.22 4.83
N TYR A 118 7.18 12.61 3.76
CA TYR A 118 7.03 13.10 2.39
C TYR A 118 6.32 12.05 1.55
N THR A 119 5.22 12.43 0.91
CA THR A 119 4.52 11.58 -0.04
C THR A 119 4.92 11.91 -1.47
N GLU A 120 4.76 10.95 -2.40
CA GLU A 120 4.93 11.19 -3.85
C GLU A 120 6.26 11.87 -4.19
N SER A 121 7.36 11.35 -3.66
CA SER A 121 8.64 12.07 -3.61
C SER A 121 9.80 11.29 -4.17
N LYS A 122 10.71 11.98 -4.86
CA LYS A 122 12.01 11.42 -5.26
C LYS A 122 13.08 11.78 -4.24
N MET A 123 14.01 10.86 -4.02
CA MET A 123 15.27 11.14 -3.34
C MET A 123 16.37 11.41 -4.34
N ILE A 124 17.13 12.47 -4.11
CA ILE A 124 18.34 12.81 -4.84
C ILE A 124 19.51 12.62 -3.89
N VAL A 125 20.38 11.65 -4.19
CA VAL A 125 21.57 11.31 -3.40
C VAL A 125 22.80 11.57 -4.25
N ASN A 126 23.49 12.68 -3.97
CA ASN A 126 24.49 13.25 -4.89
C ASN A 126 23.90 13.40 -6.31
N ASP A 127 24.47 12.76 -7.33
CA ASP A 127 23.98 12.84 -8.72
C ASP A 127 22.95 11.75 -9.09
N TYR A 128 22.57 10.89 -8.13
CA TYR A 128 21.58 9.83 -8.35
C TYR A 128 20.18 10.30 -7.97
N SER A 129 19.24 10.28 -8.92
CA SER A 129 17.81 10.45 -8.65
C SER A 129 17.11 9.08 -8.58
N SER A 130 16.40 8.83 -7.49
CA SER A 130 15.53 7.66 -7.37
C SER A 130 14.28 7.79 -8.25
N HIS A 131 13.49 6.71 -8.31
CA HIS A 131 12.09 6.82 -8.69
C HIS A 131 11.28 7.56 -7.62
N THR A 132 10.03 7.88 -7.95
CA THR A 132 9.10 8.45 -6.98
C THR A 132 8.70 7.36 -6.00
N TRP A 133 8.95 7.59 -4.72
CA TRP A 133 8.48 6.80 -3.61
C TRP A 133 7.08 7.27 -3.21
N ASP A 134 6.25 6.31 -2.80
CA ASP A 134 4.91 6.60 -2.33
C ASP A 134 4.98 7.35 -0.99
N ILE A 135 5.86 6.88 -0.07
CA ILE A 135 6.10 7.50 1.24
C ILE A 135 7.60 7.47 1.59
N ILE A 136 8.12 8.59 2.10
CA ILE A 136 9.44 8.73 2.70
C ILE A 136 9.28 9.25 4.13
N VAL A 137 9.87 8.56 5.10
CA VAL A 137 9.94 9.02 6.49
C VAL A 137 11.40 9.31 6.81
N GLU A 138 11.70 10.54 7.22
CA GLU A 138 13.01 10.99 7.67
C GLU A 138 13.03 11.10 9.19
N LEU A 139 13.91 10.35 9.85
CA LEU A 139 14.12 10.34 11.31
C LEU A 139 15.59 10.57 11.60
N ASN A 140 15.99 11.76 12.07
CA ASN A 140 17.39 12.03 12.43
C ASN A 140 18.42 11.60 11.34
N LYS A 141 18.16 11.98 10.07
CA LYS A 141 18.95 11.60 8.87
C LYS A 141 18.94 10.12 8.50
N TYR A 142 18.10 9.32 9.15
CA TYR A 142 17.76 7.96 8.76
C TYR A 142 16.47 7.96 7.94
N PHE A 143 16.44 7.20 6.83
CA PHE A 143 15.30 7.20 5.92
C PHE A 143 14.59 5.85 5.91
N LYS A 144 13.28 5.84 6.14
CA LYS A 144 12.41 4.70 5.80
C LYS A 144 11.66 5.04 4.51
N LEU A 145 11.70 4.13 3.54
CA LEU A 145 11.20 4.35 2.18
C LEU A 145 10.18 3.28 1.84
N TYR A 146 8.96 3.67 1.53
CA TYR A 146 7.85 2.75 1.30
C TYR A 146 7.40 2.83 -0.15
N GLU A 147 7.38 1.66 -0.80
CA GLU A 147 6.67 1.41 -2.04
C GLU A 147 5.41 0.61 -1.69
N CYS A 148 4.25 1.14 -2.02
CA CYS A 148 2.93 0.58 -1.75
C CYS A 148 2.37 -0.07 -3.01
N LYS A 149 1.88 -1.30 -2.88
CA LYS A 149 1.20 -2.02 -3.96
C LYS A 149 -0.06 -2.67 -3.42
N PHE A 150 -1.22 -2.24 -3.92
CA PHE A 150 -2.49 -2.85 -3.53
C PHE A 150 -2.57 -4.34 -3.89
N SER A 151 -1.88 -4.77 -4.96
CA SER A 151 -1.79 -6.19 -5.34
C SER A 151 -0.38 -6.52 -5.80
N SER A 152 0.05 -7.75 -5.49
CA SER A 152 1.32 -8.33 -5.93
C SER A 152 1.45 -8.37 -7.44
N TYR A 153 0.34 -8.46 -8.19
CA TYR A 153 0.35 -8.40 -9.66
C TYR A 153 0.97 -7.10 -10.22
N HIS A 154 0.93 -6.01 -9.45
CA HIS A 154 1.54 -4.73 -9.84
C HIS A 154 3.04 -4.63 -9.51
N ILE A 155 3.61 -5.64 -8.83
CA ILE A 155 5.03 -5.72 -8.57
C ILE A 155 5.73 -6.13 -9.87
N LYS A 156 6.61 -5.25 -10.36
CA LYS A 156 7.40 -5.49 -11.57
C LYS A 156 8.87 -5.55 -11.21
N ARG A 157 9.65 -6.30 -11.98
CA ARG A 157 11.10 -6.44 -11.76
C ARG A 157 11.82 -5.09 -11.67
N LYS A 158 11.43 -4.14 -12.53
CA LYS A 158 11.95 -2.77 -12.51
C LYS A 158 11.76 -2.04 -11.17
N HIS A 159 10.71 -2.35 -10.39
CA HIS A 159 10.50 -1.75 -9.07
C HIS A 159 11.54 -2.27 -8.08
N VAL A 160 11.73 -3.59 -8.02
CA VAL A 160 12.75 -4.24 -7.18
C VAL A 160 14.15 -3.71 -7.49
N ASP A 161 14.52 -3.61 -8.77
CA ASP A 161 15.85 -3.13 -9.15
C ASP A 161 16.07 -1.65 -8.76
N LYS A 162 15.04 -0.80 -8.89
CA LYS A 162 15.10 0.60 -8.47
C LYS A 162 15.26 0.74 -6.96
N MET A 163 14.49 -0.04 -6.18
CA MET A 163 14.59 -0.11 -4.73
C MET A 163 16.01 -0.51 -4.28
N VAL A 164 16.54 -1.61 -4.85
CA VAL A 164 17.91 -2.08 -4.55
C VAL A 164 18.96 -1.06 -4.95
N SER A 165 18.79 -0.39 -6.10
CA SER A 165 19.71 0.64 -6.57
C SER A 165 19.84 1.79 -5.57
N LEU A 166 18.72 2.29 -5.06
CA LEU A 166 18.77 3.33 -4.03
C LEU A 166 19.38 2.80 -2.72
N LYS A 167 19.04 1.58 -2.26
CA LYS A 167 19.63 1.01 -1.03
C LYS A 167 21.15 0.94 -1.11
N ASN A 168 21.70 0.61 -2.28
CA ASN A 168 23.14 0.57 -2.47
C ASN A 168 23.79 1.97 -2.42
N LYS A 169 23.06 3.02 -2.81
CA LYS A 169 23.53 4.42 -2.77
C LYS A 169 23.32 5.08 -1.41
N LEU A 170 22.27 4.71 -0.70
CA LEU A 170 21.87 5.26 0.60
C LEU A 170 21.87 4.14 1.64
N GLN A 171 23.04 3.83 2.20
CA GLN A 171 23.17 2.74 3.17
C GLN A 171 22.38 3.01 4.46
N ASN A 172 22.29 4.28 4.88
CA ASN A 172 21.51 4.73 6.05
C ASN A 172 20.00 4.83 5.77
N SER A 173 19.42 3.75 5.26
CA SER A 173 17.98 3.66 4.97
C SER A 173 17.42 2.28 5.25
N LYS A 174 16.11 2.18 5.44
CA LYS A 174 15.33 0.95 5.30
C LYS A 174 14.36 1.12 4.14
N ILE A 175 14.26 0.09 3.31
CA ILE A 175 13.33 0.06 2.20
C ILE A 175 12.25 -0.97 2.50
N TYR A 176 11.02 -0.59 2.26
CA TYR A 176 9.82 -1.39 2.46
C TYR A 176 9.08 -1.54 1.13
N LEU A 177 8.80 -2.79 0.75
CA LEU A 177 7.76 -3.12 -0.21
C LEU A 177 6.53 -3.52 0.61
N THR A 178 5.57 -2.61 0.71
CA THR A 178 4.29 -2.85 1.37
C THR A 178 3.30 -3.38 0.32
N VAL A 179 2.61 -4.47 0.62
CA VAL A 179 1.66 -5.11 -0.30
C VAL A 179 0.38 -5.49 0.44
N TYR A 180 -0.77 -5.09 -0.08
CA TYR A 180 -2.08 -5.37 0.54
C TYR A 180 -2.61 -6.77 0.16
N GLU A 181 -1.77 -7.79 0.33
CA GLU A 181 -2.08 -9.20 0.07
C GLU A 181 -1.32 -10.12 1.02
N ASN A 182 -1.73 -11.39 1.06
CA ASN A 182 -1.09 -12.44 1.86
C ASN A 182 0.33 -12.74 1.37
N LYS A 183 1.19 -13.10 2.32
CA LYS A 183 2.63 -13.22 2.11
C LYS A 183 2.99 -14.28 1.07
N SER A 184 2.24 -15.38 1.05
CA SER A 184 2.43 -16.47 0.09
C SER A 184 2.33 -15.99 -1.37
N LEU A 185 1.34 -15.16 -1.70
CA LEU A 185 1.15 -14.58 -3.04
C LEU A 185 2.26 -13.59 -3.40
N VAL A 186 2.68 -12.77 -2.44
CA VAL A 186 3.79 -11.82 -2.62
C VAL A 186 5.09 -12.55 -2.90
N GLU A 187 5.41 -13.58 -2.10
CA GLU A 187 6.61 -14.40 -2.28
C GLU A 187 6.60 -15.14 -3.62
N TYR A 188 5.47 -15.71 -4.00
CA TYR A 188 5.30 -16.37 -5.29
C TYR A 188 5.59 -15.42 -6.45
N THR A 189 5.03 -14.21 -6.40
CA THR A 189 5.25 -13.18 -7.41
C THR A 189 6.72 -12.76 -7.47
N LEU A 190 7.34 -12.49 -6.31
CA LEU A 190 8.75 -12.11 -6.25
C LEU A 190 9.67 -13.21 -6.79
N LYS A 191 9.37 -14.49 -6.53
CA LYS A 191 10.12 -15.63 -7.09
C LYS A 191 10.06 -15.64 -8.63
N LYS A 192 8.90 -15.36 -9.23
CA LYS A 192 8.74 -15.29 -10.70
C LYS A 192 9.54 -14.14 -11.33
N LEU A 193 9.70 -13.02 -10.63
CA LEU A 193 10.46 -11.86 -11.13
C LEU A 193 11.97 -12.07 -11.18
N ARG A 194 12.50 -13.22 -10.72
CA ARG A 194 13.92 -13.56 -10.84
C ARG A 194 14.39 -13.52 -12.30
N GLN A 195 13.56 -14.05 -13.22
CA GLN A 195 13.91 -14.24 -14.63
C GLN A 195 15.30 -14.93 -14.75
N ASP A 196 16.18 -14.38 -15.59
CA ASP A 196 17.53 -14.89 -15.87
C ASP A 196 18.58 -14.46 -14.83
N THR A 197 18.19 -13.72 -13.79
CA THR A 197 19.12 -13.35 -12.72
C THR A 197 19.52 -14.61 -11.94
N ASN A 198 20.83 -14.80 -11.72
CA ASN A 198 21.33 -15.84 -10.83
C ASN A 198 20.56 -15.82 -9.48
N LYS A 199 20.15 -17.01 -9.01
CA LYS A 199 19.30 -17.19 -7.82
C LYS A 199 19.87 -16.50 -6.59
N GLU A 200 21.14 -16.76 -6.26
CA GLU A 200 21.80 -16.20 -5.09
C GLU A 200 21.89 -14.67 -5.17
N LYS A 201 22.26 -14.14 -6.34
CA LYS A 201 22.28 -12.69 -6.58
C LYS A 201 20.90 -12.06 -6.37
N TYR A 202 19.85 -12.70 -6.88
CA TYR A 202 18.49 -12.20 -6.74
C TYR A 202 17.97 -12.26 -5.29
N GLU A 203 18.23 -13.36 -4.58
CA GLU A 203 17.88 -13.48 -3.17
C GLU A 203 18.64 -12.46 -2.30
N ASN A 204 19.91 -12.20 -2.60
CA ASN A 204 20.69 -11.15 -1.94
C ASN A 204 20.15 -9.75 -2.21
N ASN A 205 19.55 -9.52 -3.38
CA ASN A 205 18.84 -8.29 -3.68
C ASN A 205 17.53 -8.19 -2.87
N LEU A 206 16.75 -9.26 -2.77
CA LEU A 206 15.50 -9.27 -1.99
C LEU A 206 15.75 -9.06 -0.49
N LYS A 207 16.85 -9.59 0.07
CA LYS A 207 17.25 -9.35 1.47
C LYS A 207 17.47 -7.88 1.83
N LYS A 208 17.63 -7.00 0.84
CA LYS A 208 17.78 -5.54 1.04
C LYS A 208 16.44 -4.81 1.18
N ILE A 209 15.34 -5.50 0.91
CA ILE A 209 13.98 -4.97 0.94
C ILE A 209 13.22 -5.68 2.07
N ASN A 210 12.61 -4.89 2.95
CA ASN A 210 11.68 -5.41 3.94
C ASN A 210 10.33 -5.58 3.25
N ILE A 211 9.79 -6.80 3.25
CA ILE A 211 8.48 -7.07 2.66
C ILE A 211 7.46 -7.01 3.80
N PHE A 212 6.46 -6.16 3.64
CA PHE A 212 5.41 -5.95 4.63
C PHE A 212 4.06 -6.22 3.96
N THR A 213 3.28 -7.13 4.52
CA THR A 213 2.10 -7.71 3.88
C THR A 213 0.83 -7.45 4.68
N LEU A 214 -0.32 -7.89 4.17
CA LEU A 214 -1.58 -7.79 4.91
C LEU A 214 -1.51 -8.46 6.29
N GLU A 215 -0.88 -9.64 6.36
CA GLU A 215 -0.63 -10.36 7.62
C GLU A 215 0.15 -9.53 8.66
N ASN A 216 1.04 -8.63 8.22
CA ASN A 216 1.76 -7.74 9.12
C ASN A 216 0.85 -6.62 9.66
N ILE A 217 -0.04 -6.09 8.82
CA ILE A 217 -1.07 -5.11 9.24
C ILE A 217 -1.98 -5.74 10.30
N ILE A 218 -2.48 -6.95 10.03
CA ILE A 218 -3.42 -7.66 10.92
C ILE A 218 -2.81 -7.93 12.29
N ARG A 219 -1.52 -8.31 12.33
CA ARG A 219 -0.79 -8.54 13.59
C ARG A 219 -0.40 -7.26 14.32
N GLY A 220 -0.53 -6.09 13.69
CA GLY A 220 -0.05 -4.83 14.25
C GLY A 220 1.48 -4.75 14.30
N ASP A 221 2.17 -5.42 13.37
CA ASP A 221 3.63 -5.37 13.29
C ASP A 221 4.11 -3.94 12.98
N ALA A 222 5.19 -3.50 13.63
CA ALA A 222 5.70 -2.15 13.46
C ALA A 222 6.30 -1.91 12.05
N LEU A 223 5.90 -0.78 11.43
CA LEU A 223 6.44 -0.26 10.18
C LEU A 223 7.75 0.53 10.33
#